data_AF-K1XAF5-F1
#
_entry.id   AF-K1XAF5-F1
#
_cell.length_a   1.000
_cell.length_b   1.000
_cell.length_c   1.000
_cell.angle_alpha   90.00
_cell.angle_beta   90.00
_cell.angle_gamma   90.00
#
_symmetry.space_group_name_H-M   'P 1'
#
loop_
_entity.id
_entity.type
_entity.pdbx_description
1 polymer ?
#
loop_
_entity_poly.entity_id
_entity_poly.type
_entity_poly.pdbx_seq_one_letter_code
_entity_poly.pdbx_strand_id
1 'polypeptide(L)' 'MESLTENVVMTGGVVAHNPFLVTMAEEMIGRKLLVPEHPQLTGAIGAALYAVEAGIAASMK' A
#
# COMPACT_ATOMS: atom_id res chain seq x y z
N MET A 1 -3.59 -22.84 -4.77
CA MET A 1 -3.27 -21.82 -3.76
C MET A 1 -3.42 -20.47 -4.45
N GLU A 2 -4.63 -19.93 -4.53
CA GLU A 2 -4.81 -18.55 -4.97
C GLU A 2 -4.75 -17.66 -3.73
N SER A 3 -3.54 -17.22 -3.37
CA SER A 3 -3.30 -16.35 -2.22
C SER A 3 -3.56 -14.87 -2.51
N LEU A 4 -3.77 -14.51 -3.78
CA LEU A 4 -3.87 -13.13 -4.25
C LEU A 4 -5.27 -12.83 -4.78
N THR A 5 -5.86 -11.76 -4.25
CA THR A 5 -7.15 -11.20 -4.68
C THR A 5 -7.03 -10.50 -6.04
N GLU A 6 -8.15 -9.97 -6.55
CA GLU A 6 -8.20 -9.22 -7.81
C GLU A 6 -7.24 -8.01 -7.81
N ASN A 7 -7.26 -7.21 -6.74
CA ASN A 7 -6.39 -6.06 -6.58
C ASN A 7 -5.20 -6.41 -5.71
N VAL A 8 -3.98 -6.11 -6.18
CA VAL A 8 -2.74 -6.29 -5.44
C VAL A 8 -2.00 -4.96 -5.40
N VAL A 9 -1.64 -4.52 -4.19
CA VAL A 9 -0.94 -3.26 -3.95
C VAL A 9 0.47 -3.56 -3.48
N MET A 10 1.46 -2.89 -4.06
CA MET A 10 2.86 -3.04 -3.68
C MET A 10 3.36 -1.77 -2.97
N THR A 11 3.88 -1.93 -1.74
CA THR A 11 4.34 -0.82 -0.89
C THR A 11 5.71 -1.12 -0.28
N GLY A 12 6.35 -0.12 0.31
CA GLY A 12 7.66 -0.22 0.94
C GLY A 12 8.74 0.62 0.24
N GLY A 13 9.85 0.88 0.95
CA GLY A 13 10.96 1.70 0.44
C GLY A 13 11.65 1.10 -0.78
N VAL A 14 11.70 -0.23 -0.87
CA VAL A 14 12.28 -0.93 -2.03
C VAL A 14 11.46 -0.65 -3.30
N VAL A 15 10.13 -0.60 -3.19
CA VAL A 15 9.22 -0.26 -4.30
C VAL A 15 9.41 1.20 -4.72
N ALA A 16 9.67 2.09 -3.76
CA ALA A 16 9.92 3.50 -4.02
C ALA A 16 11.20 3.75 -4.83
N HIS A 17 12.24 2.95 -4.60
CA HIS A 17 13.56 3.19 -5.21
C HIS A 17 13.94 2.21 -6.32
N ASN A 18 13.19 1.11 -6.48
CA ASN A 18 13.44 0.11 -7.51
C ASN A 18 12.13 -0.32 -8.20
N PRO A 19 11.66 0.43 -9.22
CA PRO A 19 10.42 0.11 -9.92
C PRO A 19 10.49 -1.19 -10.72
N PHE A 20 11.68 -1.72 -11.03
CA PHE A 20 11.82 -2.99 -11.74
C PHE A 20 11.18 -4.17 -10.99
N LEU A 21 11.17 -4.10 -9.66
CA LEU A 21 10.51 -5.13 -8.84
C LEU A 21 8.99 -5.13 -9.01
N VAL A 22 8.39 -3.99 -9.33
CA VAL A 22 6.96 -3.92 -9.66
C VAL A 22 6.71 -4.65 -10.96
N THR A 23 7.49 -4.36 -12.01
CA THR A 23 7.37 -5.04 -13.31
C THR A 23 7.56 -6.55 -13.17
N MET A 24 8.59 -6.99 -12.47
CA MET A 24 8.85 -8.40 -12.24
C MET A 24 7.69 -9.07 -11.48
N ALA A 25 7.16 -8.42 -10.44
CA ALA A 25 6.03 -8.94 -9.70
C ALA A 25 4.75 -8.99 -10.55
N GLU A 26 4.50 -7.99 -11.40
CA GLU A 26 3.39 -8.01 -12.38
C GLU A 26 3.49 -9.22 -13.33
N GLU A 27 4.68 -9.51 -13.84
CA GLU A 27 4.93 -10.66 -14.73
C GLU A 27 4.72 -11.99 -14.00
N MET A 28 5.21 -12.11 -12.77
CA MET A 28 5.06 -13.32 -11.96
C MET A 28 3.60 -13.61 -11.58
N ILE A 29 2.82 -12.55 -11.31
CA ILE A 29 1.42 -12.66 -10.90
C ILE A 29 0.49 -12.71 -12.13
N GLY A 30 0.96 -12.25 -13.30
CA GLY A 30 0.20 -12.14 -14.54
C GLY A 30 -0.87 -11.05 -14.50
N ARG A 31 -0.69 -10.03 -13.64
CA ARG A 31 -1.68 -8.97 -13.36
C ARG A 31 -0.98 -7.65 -13.08
N LYS A 32 -1.66 -6.53 -13.31
CA LYS A 32 -1.15 -5.20 -12.96
C LYS A 32 -1.19 -4.97 -11.45
N LEU A 33 -0.15 -4.32 -10.95
CA LEU A 33 -0.01 -3.96 -9.54
C LEU A 33 -0.35 -2.49 -9.35
N LEU A 34 -1.02 -2.18 -8.24
CA LEU A 34 -1.26 -0.82 -7.80
C LEU A 34 -0.07 -0.36 -6.97
N VAL A 35 0.49 0.80 -7.32
CA VAL A 35 1.57 1.44 -6.56
C VAL A 35 1.11 2.84 -6.16
N PRO A 36 1.01 3.14 -4.86
CA PRO A 36 0.62 4.48 -4.41
C PRO A 36 1.74 5.50 -4.70
N GLU A 37 1.40 6.79 -4.69
CA GLU A 37 2.34 7.89 -4.96
C GLU A 37 3.53 7.92 -3.99
N HIS A 38 3.31 7.49 -2.74
CA HIS A 38 4.33 7.43 -1.69
C HIS A 38 4.42 6.03 -1.06
N PRO A 39 4.99 5.04 -1.76
CA PRO A 39 4.94 3.64 -1.32
C PRO A 39 5.74 3.38 -0.05
N GLN A 40 6.78 4.17 0.24
CA GLN A 40 7.54 4.09 1.50
C GLN A 40 6.75 4.65 2.70
N LEU A 41 5.85 5.61 2.47
CA LEU A 41 5.16 6.34 3.52
C LEU A 41 3.78 5.77 3.84
N THR A 42 3.30 4.77 3.11
CA THR A 42 1.96 4.19 3.30
C THR A 42 1.68 3.78 4.74
N GLY A 43 2.66 3.24 5.47
CA GLY A 43 2.51 2.89 6.88
C GLY A 43 2.32 4.11 7.79
N ALA A 44 3.09 5.17 7.58
CA ALA A 44 2.97 6.41 8.35
C ALA A 44 1.66 7.15 8.03
N ILE A 45 1.24 7.14 6.75
CA ILE A 45 -0.05 7.67 6.32
C ILE A 45 -1.19 6.91 7.01
N GLY A 46 -1.13 5.57 7.04
CA GLY A 46 -2.11 4.75 7.75
C GLY A 46 -2.18 5.09 9.24
N ALA A 47 -1.04 5.25 9.91
CA ALA A 47 -1.00 5.66 11.31
C ALA A 47 -1.62 7.05 11.54
N ALA A 48 -1.38 8.01 10.65
CA ALA A 48 -1.98 9.33 10.72
C ALA A 48 -3.51 9.28 10.52
N LEU A 49 -4.00 8.46 9.58
CA LEU A 49 -5.44 8.25 9.37
C LEU A 49 -6.11 7.67 10.61
N TYR A 50 -5.50 6.65 11.23
CA TYR A 50 -6.01 6.09 12.49
C TYR A 50 -6.02 7.11 13.62
N ALA A 51 -5.01 7.96 13.74
CA ALA A 51 -4.97 9.02 14.74
C ALA A 51 -6.09 10.06 14.52
N VAL A 52 -6.38 10.41 13.26
CA VAL A 52 -7.49 11.29 12.89
C VAL A 52 -8.84 10.66 13.22
N GLU A 53 -9.06 9.40 12.84
CA GLU A 53 -10.30 8.68 13.18
C GLU A 53 -10.52 8.60 14.69
N ALA A 54 -9.47 8.27 15.45
CA ALA A 54 -9.53 8.22 16.91
C ALA A 54 -9.84 9.60 17.53
N GLY A 55 -9.24 10.67 17.00
CA GLY A 55 -9.50 12.04 17.45
C GLY A 55 -10.92 12.54 17.12
N ILE A 56 -11.44 12.20 15.93
CA ILE A 56 -12.83 12.51 15.54
C ILE A 56 -13.81 11.75 16.44
N ALA A 57 -13.58 10.44 16.66
CA ALA A 57 -14.43 9.63 17.53
C ALA A 57 -14.43 10.11 18.98
N ALA A 58 -13.30 10.64 19.48
CA ALA A 58 -13.20 11.23 20.81
C ALA A 58 -13.95 12.57 20.92
N SER A 59 -14.08 13.33 19.83
CA SER A 59 -14.76 14.64 19.81
C SER A 59 -16.29 14.54 19.68
N MET A 60 -16.82 13.36 19.32
CA MET A 60 -18.26 13.08 19.21
C MET A 60 -18.86 12.45 20.48
N LYS A 61 -18.06 12.20 21.51
CA LYS A 61 -18.51 11.80 22.86
C LYS A 61 -18.60 13.01 23.76
#